data_AF-A0A2E8XRH7-F1
#
_entry.id   AF-A0A2E8XRH7-F1
#
_cell.length_a   1.000
_cell.length_b   1.000
_cell.length_c   1.000
_cell.angle_alpha   90.00
_cell.angle_beta   90.00
_cell.angle_gamma   90.00
#
_symmetry.space_group_name_H-M   'P 1'
#
loop_
_entity.id
_entity.type
_entity.pdbx_description
1 polymer ?
#
loop_
_entity_poly.entity_id
_entity_poly.type
_entity_poly.pdbx_seq_one_letter_code
_entity_poly.pdbx_strand_id
1 'polypeptide(L)'
;MLAVDSDARGVAQALAGHATAESTATGFARVFADSTNLTAQAVFIRRGFRTLNEVCYESFEFEGNRCFVGLSDLGGIGPMEWRL
;
A
#
# COMPACT_ATOMS: atom_id res chain seq x y z
N MET A 1 -4.04 3.00 -6.07
CA MET A 1 -4.95 2.04 -5.42
C MET A 1 -4.81 0.69 -6.11
N LEU A 2 -4.61 -0.39 -5.36
CA LEU A 2 -4.53 -1.77 -5.87
C LEU A 2 -5.77 -2.52 -5.37
N ALA A 3 -6.53 -3.10 -6.29
CA ALA A 3 -7.70 -3.91 -5.98
C ALA A 3 -7.67 -5.17 -6.83
N VAL A 4 -8.00 -6.30 -6.23
CA VAL A 4 -8.13 -7.59 -6.89
C VAL A 4 -9.32 -8.33 -6.30
N ASP A 5 -9.94 -9.17 -7.11
CA ASP A 5 -10.92 -10.13 -6.63
C ASP A 5 -10.27 -11.12 -5.64
N SER A 6 -11.00 -11.54 -4.60
CA SER A 6 -10.47 -12.41 -3.54
C SER A 6 -10.03 -13.79 -4.05
N ASP A 7 -10.62 -14.28 -5.13
CA ASP A 7 -10.28 -15.59 -5.71
C ASP A 7 -9.09 -15.50 -6.67
N ALA A 8 -8.67 -14.28 -7.04
CA ALA A 8 -7.60 -14.02 -7.98
C ALA A 8 -6.21 -14.16 -7.32
N ARG A 9 -5.70 -15.40 -7.31
CA ARG A 9 -4.37 -15.71 -6.76
C ARG A 9 -3.24 -15.13 -7.61
N GLY A 10 -2.26 -14.48 -6.96
CA GLY A 10 -1.06 -13.97 -7.61
C GLY A 10 -1.24 -12.68 -8.44
N VAL A 11 -2.47 -12.28 -8.73
CA VAL A 11 -2.77 -11.10 -9.57
C VAL A 11 -2.26 -9.81 -8.94
N ALA A 12 -2.43 -9.63 -7.62
CA ALA A 12 -1.94 -8.44 -6.92
C ALA A 12 -0.42 -8.28 -7.07
N GLN A 13 0.32 -9.39 -6.95
CA GLN A 13 1.78 -9.39 -7.13
C GLN A 13 2.17 -9.13 -8.58
N ALA A 14 1.45 -9.71 -9.54
CA ALA A 14 1.70 -9.52 -10.96
C ALA A 14 1.47 -8.06 -11.38
N LEU A 15 0.35 -7.45 -10.96
CA LEU A 15 0.02 -6.05 -11.23
C LEU A 15 1.07 -5.10 -10.63
N ALA A 16 1.41 -5.29 -9.35
CA ALA A 16 2.45 -4.48 -8.71
C ALA A 16 3.80 -4.62 -9.44
N GLY A 17 4.16 -5.86 -9.83
CA GLY A 17 5.39 -6.14 -10.57
C GLY A 17 5.43 -5.51 -11.96
N HIS A 18 4.32 -5.56 -12.69
CA HIS A 18 4.23 -4.97 -14.02
C HIS A 18 4.31 -3.44 -13.95
N ALA A 19 3.60 -2.81 -13.01
CA ALA A 19 3.65 -1.36 -12.80
C ALA A 19 5.07 -0.89 -12.43
N THR A 20 5.78 -1.64 -11.59
CA THR A 20 7.17 -1.34 -11.25
C THR A 20 8.10 -1.45 -12.45
N ALA A 21 7.98 -2.52 -13.25
CA ALA A 21 8.81 -2.71 -14.44
C ALA A 21 8.57 -1.61 -15.49
N GLU A 22 7.31 -1.23 -15.72
CA GLU A 22 6.94 -0.16 -16.64
C GLU A 22 7.48 1.20 -16.17
N SER A 23 7.42 1.46 -14.86
CA SER A 23 7.99 2.67 -14.28
C SER A 23 9.50 2.76 -14.49
N THR A 24 10.22 1.63 -14.37
CA THR A 24 11.65 1.55 -14.72
C THR A 24 11.87 1.84 -16.20
N ALA A 25 11.14 1.16 -17.08
CA ALA A 25 11.30 1.28 -18.53
C ALA A 25 11.05 2.70 -19.05
N THR A 26 10.11 3.41 -18.42
CA THR A 26 9.77 4.80 -18.75
C THR A 26 10.74 5.82 -18.16
N GLY A 27 11.65 5.41 -17.26
CA GLY A 27 12.66 6.29 -16.66
C GLY A 27 12.14 7.10 -15.47
N PHE A 28 11.11 6.62 -14.76
CA PHE A 28 10.78 7.20 -13.46
C PHE A 28 11.91 6.94 -12.47
N ALA A 29 12.12 7.87 -11.53
CA ALA A 29 13.09 7.69 -10.45
C ALA A 29 12.47 7.03 -9.22
N ARG A 30 11.15 7.16 -9.05
CA ARG A 30 10.42 6.74 -7.86
C ARG A 30 8.98 6.36 -8.19
N VAL A 31 8.44 5.42 -7.41
CA VAL A 31 7.02 5.04 -7.40
C VAL A 31 6.47 5.19 -5.99
N PHE A 32 5.27 5.75 -5.87
CA PHE A 32 4.58 5.95 -4.60
C PHE A 32 3.26 5.18 -4.56
N ALA A 33 2.90 4.69 -3.38
CA ALA A 33 1.60 4.06 -3.15
C ALA A 33 1.15 4.32 -1.71
N ASP A 34 -0.09 4.77 -1.53
CA ASP A 34 -0.74 4.77 -0.23
C ASP A 34 -1.45 3.43 -0.04
N SER A 35 -0.95 2.62 0.91
CA SER A 35 -1.51 1.31 1.20
C SER A 35 -2.36 1.36 2.46
N THR A 36 -3.64 1.03 2.33
CA THR A 36 -4.66 1.18 3.38
C THR A 36 -4.94 -0.10 4.18
N ASN A 37 -4.16 -1.16 3.96
CA ASN A 37 -4.23 -2.36 4.78
C ASN A 37 -2.91 -3.15 4.72
N LEU A 38 -2.70 -3.98 5.74
CA LEU A 38 -1.50 -4.82 5.90
C LEU A 38 -1.26 -5.77 4.72
N THR A 39 -2.33 -6.30 4.10
CA THR A 39 -2.20 -7.25 2.99
C THR A 39 -1.61 -6.57 1.75
N ALA A 40 -2.11 -5.40 1.39
CA ALA A 40 -1.57 -4.60 0.30
C ALA A 40 -0.15 -4.10 0.61
N GLN A 41 0.13 -3.70 1.85
CA GLN A 41 1.47 -3.31 2.27
C GLN A 41 2.46 -4.47 2.02
N ALA A 42 2.10 -5.70 2.40
CA ALA A 42 2.93 -6.88 2.17
C ALA A 42 3.19 -7.15 0.68
N VAL A 43 2.22 -6.88 -0.21
CA VAL A 43 2.43 -6.99 -1.67
C VAL A 43 3.47 -5.99 -2.15
N PHE A 44 3.38 -4.72 -1.72
CA PHE A 44 4.33 -3.69 -2.10
C PHE A 44 5.73 -3.91 -1.50
N ILE A 45 5.84 -4.34 -0.24
CA ILE A 45 7.11 -4.68 0.41
C ILE A 45 7.87 -5.75 -0.39
N ARG A 46 7.17 -6.79 -0.87
CA ARG A 46 7.76 -7.83 -1.73
C ARG A 46 8.28 -7.30 -3.08
N ARG A 47 7.87 -6.09 -3.48
CA ARG A 47 8.36 -5.38 -4.67
C ARG A 47 9.43 -4.33 -4.38
N GLY A 48 9.93 -4.28 -3.14
CA GLY A 48 10.99 -3.36 -2.75
C GLY A 48 10.49 -2.00 -2.26
N PHE A 49 9.18 -1.79 -2.15
CA PHE A 49 8.66 -0.60 -1.50
C PHE A 49 9.01 -0.62 -0.02
N ARG A 50 9.33 0.55 0.52
CA ARG A 50 9.45 0.79 1.96
C ARG A 50 8.30 1.66 2.44
N THR A 51 7.75 1.35 3.61
CA THR A 51 6.80 2.22 4.29
C THR A 51 7.53 3.46 4.81
N LEU A 52 6.96 4.64 4.57
CA LEU A 52 7.55 5.92 4.98
C LEU A 52 7.12 6.32 6.38
N ASN A 53 5.82 6.40 6.63
CA ASN A 53 5.24 6.73 7.92
C ASN A 53 3.84 6.17 8.03
N GLU A 54 3.62 5.19 8.91
CA GLU A 54 2.29 4.60 9.08
C GLU A 54 1.42 5.46 10.00
N VAL A 55 0.17 5.68 9.61
CA VAL A 55 -0.87 6.25 10.46
C VAL A 55 -1.84 5.13 10.85
N CYS A 56 -1.75 4.71 12.11
CA CYS A 56 -2.62 3.67 12.67
C CYS A 56 -4.06 4.16 12.74
N TYR A 57 -5.01 3.34 12.29
CA TYR A 57 -6.43 3.66 12.31
C TYR A 57 -6.98 3.78 13.72
N GLU A 58 -6.47 2.99 14.66
CA GLU A 58 -6.92 2.99 16.05
C GLU A 58 -6.62 4.31 16.79
N SER A 59 -5.47 4.91 16.49
CA SER A 59 -5.01 6.15 17.14
C SER A 59 -5.40 7.41 16.39
N PHE A 60 -6.02 7.29 15.21
CA PHE A 60 -6.37 8.46 14.40
C PHE A 60 -7.66 9.11 14.90
N GLU A 61 -7.56 10.42 15.16
CA GLU A 61 -8.69 11.26 15.54
C GLU A 61 -8.79 12.45 14.60
N PHE A 62 -10.02 12.76 14.18
CA PHE A 62 -10.34 13.96 13.41
C PHE A 62 -11.44 14.72 14.14
N GLU A 63 -11.15 15.95 14.54
CA GLU A 63 -12.08 16.81 15.30
C GLU A 63 -12.61 16.13 16.58
N GLY A 64 -11.74 15.38 17.26
CA GLY A 64 -12.09 14.63 18.47
C GLY A 64 -12.87 13.33 18.23
N ASN A 65 -13.08 12.93 16.98
CA ASN A 65 -13.77 11.70 16.61
C ASN A 65 -12.79 10.65 16.10
N ARG A 66 -12.94 9.41 16.58
CA ARG A 66 -12.27 8.24 16.00
C ARG A 66 -13.00 7.83 14.73
N CYS A 67 -12.45 8.19 13.57
CA CYS A 67 -13.14 8.01 12.28
C CYS A 67 -13.07 6.59 11.72
N PHE A 68 -12.14 5.77 12.21
CA PHE A 68 -11.85 4.44 11.64
C PHE A 68 -12.14 3.30 12.63
N VAL A 69 -13.11 3.52 13.54
CA VAL A 69 -13.58 2.49 14.47
C VAL A 69 -14.11 1.30 13.65
N GLY A 70 -13.50 0.13 13.85
CA GLY A 70 -13.80 -1.10 13.10
C GLY A 70 -12.78 -1.49 12.04
N LEU A 71 -11.74 -0.67 11.80
CA LEU A 71 -10.63 -1.00 10.90
C LEU A 71 -9.33 -1.34 11.64
N SER A 72 -9.39 -1.61 12.94
CA SER A 72 -8.21 -1.92 13.77
C SER A 72 -7.39 -3.07 13.21
N ASP A 73 -8.05 -4.10 12.68
CA ASP A 73 -7.40 -5.31 12.17
C ASP A 73 -6.70 -5.08 10.81
N LEU A 74 -6.99 -3.96 10.15
CA LEU A 74 -6.30 -3.53 8.93
C LEU A 74 -5.03 -2.73 9.24
N GLY A 75 -4.75 -2.45 10.52
CA GLY A 75 -3.61 -1.67 10.99
C GLY A 75 -3.78 -0.18 10.74
N GLY A 76 -3.25 0.28 9.61
CA GLY A 76 -3.22 1.70 9.26
C GLY A 76 -2.96 1.94 7.78
N ILE A 77 -2.93 3.23 7.43
CA ILE A 77 -2.46 3.66 6.11
C ILE A 77 -0.95 3.88 6.16
N GLY A 78 -0.23 3.18 5.28
CA GLY A 78 1.19 3.35 5.08
C GLY A 78 1.45 3.91 3.69
N PRO A 79 1.83 5.19 3.55
CA PRO A 79 2.48 5.71 2.36
C PRO A 79 3.79 4.96 2.14
N MET A 80 3.99 4.47 0.93
CA MET A 80 5.10 3.61 0.56
C MET A 80 5.82 4.18 -0.65
N GLU A 81 7.15 4.02 -0.68
CA GLU A 81 8.01 4.46 -1.77
C GLU A 81 8.87 3.29 -2.26
N TRP A 82 8.98 3.14 -3.57
CA TRP A 82 10.05 2.35 -4.19
C TRP A 82 10.95 3.28 -5.00
N ARG A 83 12.26 3.15 -4.79
CA ARG A 83 13.29 3.88 -5.51
C ARG A 83 13.89 2.96 -6.57
N LEU A 84 13.89 3.44 -7.81
CA LEU A 84 14.31 2.75 -9.02
C LEU A 84 15.83 2.79 -9.20
#